data_AF-A0A1M6K6B9-F1
#
_entry.id   AF-A0A1M6K6B9-F1
#
_cell.length_a   1.000
_cell.length_b   1.000
_cell.length_c   1.000
_cell.angle_alpha   90.00
_cell.angle_beta   90.00
_cell.angle_gamma   90.00
#
_symmetry.space_group_name_H-M   'P 1'
#
loop_
_entity.id
_entity.type
_entity.pdbx_description
1 polymer ?
#
loop_
_entity_poly.entity_id
_entity_poly.type
_entity_poly.pdbx_seq_one_letter_code
_entity_poly.pdbx_strand_id
1 'polypeptide(L)'
;MKNYFKTHPYAKIGLLVIPVGVLTILMGNYFPGFKPDGFPNFIVAFEFAKTLQDLNLLLGSLSPIKIGKIDTGNYFDFSFMVAYSLFLVLFFRKTYKIFGSRFLLAGFPLIIMILAADFFENILLLEITDNYSKSGITAGLLPTLNQLQLITWLKWGGLALAFFLLFFVLIKGKSLSKIAAIFCLLPLIHGILYWVIPMFTITGFTLSVFGAFGVLFVYSFVFRKE
;
A
#
# COMPACT_ATOMS: atom_id res chain seq x y z
N MET A 1 12.65 -23.56 18.06
CA MET A 1 11.54 -22.75 17.49
C MET A 1 10.30 -22.61 18.38
N LYS A 2 9.73 -23.67 18.99
CA LYS A 2 8.48 -23.56 19.79
C LYS A 2 8.51 -22.50 20.92
N ASN A 3 9.67 -22.29 21.55
CA ASN A 3 9.82 -21.29 22.63
C ASN A 3 9.88 -19.84 22.11
N TYR A 4 10.36 -19.62 20.88
CA TYR A 4 10.50 -18.27 20.31
C TYR A 4 9.14 -17.59 20.11
N PHE A 5 8.16 -18.31 19.55
CA PHE A 5 6.81 -17.76 19.33
C PHE A 5 6.02 -17.49 20.63
N LYS A 6 6.45 -18.04 21.77
CA LYS A 6 5.84 -17.73 23.08
C LYS A 6 6.30 -16.35 23.58
N THR A 7 7.58 -16.03 23.39
CA THR A 7 8.16 -14.75 23.80
C THR A 7 7.96 -13.64 22.77
N HIS A 8 7.79 -13.98 21.48
CA HIS A 8 7.61 -13.03 20.38
C HIS A 8 6.20 -13.17 19.78
N PRO A 9 5.19 -12.50 20.38
CA PRO A 9 3.78 -12.77 20.08
C PRO A 9 3.34 -12.34 18.67
N TYR A 10 4.12 -11.51 17.98
CA TYR A 10 3.89 -11.08 16.60
C TYR A 10 4.61 -11.94 15.56
N ALA A 11 5.57 -12.78 15.93
CA ALA A 11 6.47 -13.41 14.96
C ALA A 11 5.76 -14.31 13.95
N LYS A 12 4.67 -14.98 14.33
CA LYS A 12 3.85 -15.76 13.37
C LYS A 12 3.16 -14.87 12.33
N ILE A 13 2.77 -13.65 12.72
CA ILE A 13 2.15 -12.66 11.84
C ILE A 13 3.23 -12.10 10.90
N GLY A 14 4.43 -11.86 11.43
CA GLY A 14 5.59 -11.42 10.66
C GLY A 14 5.94 -12.33 9.49
N LEU A 15 5.63 -13.64 9.56
CA LEU A 15 5.84 -14.57 8.44
C LEU A 15 5.08 -14.18 7.16
N LEU A 16 4.04 -13.35 7.25
CA LEU A 16 3.35 -12.78 6.08
C LEU A 16 4.24 -11.86 5.24
N VAL A 17 5.41 -11.45 5.73
CA VAL A 17 6.43 -10.77 4.91
C VAL A 17 6.88 -11.64 3.72
N ILE A 18 6.83 -12.97 3.85
CA ILE A 18 7.24 -13.90 2.80
C ILE A 18 6.29 -13.82 1.60
N PRO A 19 4.97 -14.11 1.73
CA PRO A 19 4.06 -13.99 0.60
C PRO A 19 4.00 -12.55 0.07
N VAL A 20 4.02 -11.53 0.93
CA VAL A 20 4.06 -10.12 0.51
C VAL A 20 5.29 -9.86 -0.35
N GLY A 21 6.49 -10.23 0.11
CA GLY A 21 7.73 -10.03 -0.63
C GLY A 21 7.80 -10.82 -1.93
N VAL A 22 7.35 -12.08 -1.95
CA VAL A 22 7.27 -12.90 -3.17
C VAL A 22 6.35 -12.23 -4.19
N LEU A 23 5.16 -11.78 -3.78
CA LEU A 23 4.21 -11.12 -4.67
C LEU A 23 4.77 -9.79 -5.19
N THR A 24 5.45 -9.00 -4.35
CA THR A 24 6.14 -7.76 -4.79
C THR A 24 7.18 -8.05 -5.87
N ILE A 25 8.00 -9.10 -5.70
CA ILE A 25 9.01 -9.50 -6.69
C ILE A 25 8.32 -9.95 -7.99
N LEU A 26 7.27 -10.77 -7.89
CA LEU A 26 6.53 -11.26 -9.06
C LEU A 26 5.92 -10.09 -9.85
N MET A 27 5.22 -9.18 -9.18
CA MET A 27 4.65 -7.97 -9.81
C MET A 27 5.73 -7.12 -10.48
N GLY A 28 6.88 -6.92 -9.83
CA GLY A 28 8.01 -6.17 -10.37
C GLY A 28 8.56 -6.72 -11.68
N ASN A 29 8.39 -8.02 -11.96
CA ASN A 29 8.79 -8.63 -13.24
C ASN A 29 7.83 -8.35 -14.40
N TYR A 30 6.59 -7.94 -14.10
CA TYR A 30 5.55 -7.67 -15.09
C TYR A 30 5.41 -6.19 -15.40
N PHE A 31 5.63 -5.32 -14.41
CA PHE A 31 5.57 -3.88 -14.62
C PHE A 31 6.79 -3.36 -15.41
N PRO A 32 6.61 -2.31 -16.23
CA PRO A 32 7.72 -1.63 -16.87
C PRO A 32 8.78 -1.18 -15.85
N GLY A 33 10.04 -1.48 -16.14
CA GLY A 33 11.17 -1.18 -15.24
C GLY A 33 11.64 0.29 -15.27
N PHE A 34 11.03 1.15 -16.08
CA PHE A 34 11.35 2.57 -16.05
C PHE A 34 10.66 3.25 -14.87
N LYS A 35 11.27 4.32 -14.36
CA LYS A 35 10.79 5.08 -13.21
C LYS A 35 10.29 6.45 -13.70
N PRO A 36 8.97 6.67 -13.78
CA PRO A 36 8.42 7.98 -14.14
C PRO A 36 8.84 9.07 -13.15
N ASP A 37 9.05 10.28 -13.65
CA ASP A 37 9.46 11.41 -12.83
C ASP A 37 8.44 11.70 -11.71
N GLY A 38 8.94 11.92 -10.50
CA GLY A 38 8.10 12.17 -9.32
C GLY A 38 7.50 10.92 -8.66
N PHE A 39 7.70 9.72 -9.23
CA PHE A 39 7.16 8.46 -8.71
C PHE A 39 8.26 7.44 -8.39
N PRO A 40 8.04 6.54 -7.40
CA PRO A 40 9.04 5.54 -7.03
C PRO A 40 9.18 4.43 -8.08
N ASN A 41 8.10 4.12 -8.81
CA ASN A 41 8.02 3.07 -9.82
C ASN A 41 6.83 3.33 -10.77
N PHE A 42 6.72 2.52 -11.82
CA PHE A 42 5.65 2.62 -12.82
C PHE A 42 4.25 2.44 -12.24
N ILE A 43 4.02 1.39 -11.44
CA ILE A 43 2.67 1.08 -10.94
C ILE A 43 2.11 2.22 -10.09
N VAL A 44 2.92 2.77 -9.18
CA VAL A 44 2.52 3.95 -8.38
C VAL A 44 2.25 5.17 -9.27
N ALA A 45 3.02 5.38 -10.35
CA ALA A 45 2.71 6.46 -11.29
C ALA A 45 1.38 6.25 -12.00
N PHE A 46 1.04 5.00 -12.33
CA PHE A 46 -0.21 4.65 -13.00
C PHE A 46 -1.42 4.81 -12.06
N GLU A 47 -1.31 4.34 -10.82
CA GLU A 47 -2.31 4.52 -9.76
C GLU A 47 -2.65 5.99 -9.51
N PHE A 48 -1.64 6.88 -9.60
CA PHE A 48 -1.77 8.31 -9.33
C PHE A 48 -1.87 9.19 -10.58
N ALA A 49 -2.11 8.61 -11.76
CA ALA A 49 -2.33 9.38 -12.99
C ALA A 49 -3.54 10.32 -12.83
N LYS A 50 -3.38 11.59 -13.23
CA LYS A 50 -4.41 12.64 -13.04
C LYS A 50 -5.09 13.05 -14.33
N THR A 51 -4.37 12.92 -15.44
CA THR A 51 -4.80 13.42 -16.75
C THR A 51 -4.61 12.35 -17.83
N LEU A 52 -5.32 12.51 -18.94
CA LEU A 52 -5.09 11.68 -20.13
C LEU A 52 -3.67 11.83 -20.67
N GLN A 53 -3.02 12.98 -20.44
CA GLN A 53 -1.63 13.19 -20.78
C GLN A 53 -0.72 12.30 -19.94
N ASP A 54 -0.98 12.15 -18.63
CA ASP A 54 -0.22 11.23 -17.77
C ASP A 54 -0.35 9.79 -18.26
N LEU A 55 -1.57 9.37 -18.62
CA LEU A 55 -1.80 8.05 -19.22
C LEU A 55 -1.02 7.88 -20.53
N ASN A 56 -0.99 8.91 -21.37
CA ASN A 56 -0.24 8.86 -22.62
C ASN A 56 1.28 8.80 -22.38
N LEU A 57 1.80 9.48 -21.37
CA LEU A 57 3.22 9.42 -21.00
C LEU A 57 3.61 8.03 -20.49
N LEU A 58 2.72 7.38 -19.74
CA LEU A 58 2.95 6.05 -19.18
C LEU A 58 2.77 4.93 -20.21
N LEU A 59 1.73 4.99 -21.04
CA LEU A 59 1.31 3.89 -21.93
C LEU A 59 1.68 4.13 -23.41
N GLY A 60 1.84 5.40 -23.84
CA GLY A 60 2.07 5.82 -25.23
C GLY A 60 3.25 5.17 -25.94
N SER A 61 4.31 4.88 -25.21
CA SER A 61 5.52 4.26 -25.75
C SER A 61 5.53 2.73 -25.67
N LEU A 62 4.49 2.13 -25.09
CA LEU A 62 4.42 0.70 -24.82
C LEU A 62 3.70 -0.03 -25.96
N SER A 63 4.31 -1.11 -26.43
CA SER A 63 3.64 -2.06 -27.34
C SER A 63 2.45 -2.72 -26.63
N PRO A 64 1.41 -3.18 -27.36
CA PRO A 64 0.27 -3.92 -26.79
C PRO A 64 0.68 -5.11 -25.90
N ILE A 65 1.75 -5.83 -26.28
CA ILE A 65 2.28 -6.95 -25.48
C ILE A 65 2.77 -6.50 -24.10
N LYS A 66 3.41 -5.32 -24.02
CA LYS A 66 3.87 -4.75 -22.74
C LYS A 66 2.68 -4.27 -21.90
N ILE A 67 1.62 -3.76 -22.53
CA ILE A 67 0.40 -3.37 -21.83
C ILE A 67 -0.28 -4.60 -21.22
N GLY A 68 -0.41 -5.70 -21.96
CA GLY A 68 -0.95 -6.95 -21.41
C GLY A 68 -0.11 -7.54 -20.25
N LYS A 69 1.20 -7.22 -20.17
CA LYS A 69 2.00 -7.57 -18.99
C LYS A 69 1.64 -6.73 -17.77
N ILE A 70 1.29 -5.45 -17.94
CA ILE A 70 0.80 -4.61 -16.84
C ILE A 70 -0.44 -5.26 -16.22
N ASP A 71 -1.37 -5.75 -17.03
CA ASP A 71 -2.58 -6.44 -16.56
C ASP A 71 -2.23 -7.68 -15.73
N THR A 72 -1.23 -8.44 -16.18
CA THR A 72 -0.72 -9.60 -15.43
C THR A 72 -0.17 -9.19 -14.06
N GLY A 73 0.56 -8.06 -14.00
CA GLY A 73 1.00 -7.46 -12.74
C GLY A 73 -0.17 -7.11 -11.82
N ASN A 74 -1.19 -6.43 -12.33
CA ASN A 74 -2.41 -6.08 -11.58
C ASN A 74 -3.16 -7.33 -11.09
N TYR A 75 -3.15 -8.43 -11.86
CA TYR A 75 -3.73 -9.70 -11.40
C TYR A 75 -3.00 -10.28 -10.17
N PHE A 76 -1.67 -10.17 -10.12
CA PHE A 76 -0.92 -10.54 -8.92
C PHE A 76 -1.20 -9.59 -7.75
N ASP A 77 -1.53 -8.33 -8.03
CA ASP A 77 -1.83 -7.33 -7.00
C ASP A 77 -3.09 -7.68 -6.20
N PHE A 78 -4.10 -8.32 -6.81
CA PHE A 78 -5.24 -8.87 -6.06
C PHE A 78 -4.82 -9.86 -4.95
N SER A 79 -3.76 -10.64 -5.17
CA SER A 79 -3.22 -11.52 -4.11
C SER A 79 -2.38 -10.75 -3.10
N PHE A 80 -1.63 -9.74 -3.56
CA PHE A 80 -0.82 -8.88 -2.71
C PHE A 80 -1.68 -8.10 -1.72
N MET A 81 -2.80 -7.53 -2.19
CA MET A 81 -3.73 -6.77 -1.35
C MET A 81 -4.33 -7.60 -0.23
N VAL A 82 -4.66 -8.87 -0.50
CA VAL A 82 -5.15 -9.80 0.51
C VAL A 82 -4.05 -10.13 1.52
N ALA A 83 -2.83 -10.37 1.05
CA ALA A 83 -1.70 -10.71 1.92
C ALA A 83 -1.36 -9.58 2.90
N TYR A 84 -1.22 -8.33 2.43
CA TYR A 84 -0.91 -7.21 3.32
C TYR A 84 -2.11 -6.84 4.21
N SER A 85 -3.35 -6.95 3.71
CA SER A 85 -4.55 -6.66 4.52
C SER A 85 -4.71 -7.67 5.65
N LEU A 86 -4.46 -8.96 5.36
CA LEU A 86 -4.43 -10.00 6.38
C LEU A 86 -3.35 -9.73 7.43
N PHE A 87 -2.16 -9.28 7.02
CA PHE A 87 -1.11 -8.86 7.94
C PHE A 87 -1.60 -7.75 8.86
N LEU A 88 -2.18 -6.67 8.32
CA LEU A 88 -2.69 -5.56 9.11
C LEU A 88 -3.79 -6.01 10.09
N VAL A 89 -4.77 -6.80 9.65
CA VAL A 89 -5.86 -7.29 10.50
C VAL A 89 -5.30 -8.10 11.68
N LEU A 90 -4.38 -9.03 11.40
CA LEU A 90 -3.77 -9.84 12.45
C LEU A 90 -2.89 -9.01 13.38
N PHE A 91 -2.17 -8.03 12.84
CA PHE A 91 -1.33 -7.12 13.61
C PHE A 91 -2.18 -6.27 14.56
N PHE A 92 -3.22 -5.60 14.06
CA PHE A 92 -4.19 -4.85 14.86
C PHE A 92 -4.83 -5.71 15.95
N ARG A 93 -5.30 -6.91 15.60
CA ARG A 93 -5.86 -7.86 16.56
C ARG A 93 -4.87 -8.22 17.67
N LYS A 94 -3.60 -8.43 17.31
CA LYS A 94 -2.55 -8.78 18.27
C LYS A 94 -2.19 -7.60 19.16
N THR A 95 -2.07 -6.41 18.60
CA THR A 95 -1.82 -5.17 19.32
C THR A 95 -2.96 -4.88 20.30
N TYR A 96 -4.22 -5.05 19.88
CA TYR A 96 -5.39 -4.95 20.77
C TYR A 96 -5.29 -5.90 21.96
N LYS A 97 -4.93 -7.18 21.73
CA LYS A 97 -4.78 -8.16 22.82
C LYS A 97 -3.65 -7.86 23.79
N ILE A 98 -2.57 -7.22 23.33
CA ILE A 98 -1.40 -6.91 24.17
C ILE A 98 -1.61 -5.62 24.97
N PHE A 99 -2.15 -4.58 24.34
CA PHE A 99 -2.26 -3.25 24.95
C PHE A 99 -3.69 -2.92 25.45
N GLY A 100 -4.68 -3.75 25.16
CA GLY A 100 -6.06 -3.61 25.66
C GLY A 100 -6.87 -2.45 25.06
N SER A 101 -6.35 -1.77 24.04
CA SER A 101 -6.93 -0.50 23.59
C SER A 101 -8.07 -0.68 22.59
N ARG A 102 -9.32 -0.46 23.04
CA ARG A 102 -10.53 -0.68 22.23
C ARG A 102 -10.60 0.14 20.94
N PHE A 103 -9.95 1.30 20.87
CA PHE A 103 -9.97 2.11 19.65
C PHE A 103 -9.29 1.41 18.45
N LEU A 104 -8.39 0.45 18.69
CA LEU A 104 -7.81 -0.37 17.62
C LEU A 104 -8.85 -1.23 16.90
N LEU A 105 -10.03 -1.42 17.49
CA LEU A 105 -11.14 -2.09 16.80
C LEU A 105 -11.64 -1.29 15.59
N ALA A 106 -11.42 0.03 15.54
CA ALA A 106 -11.70 0.85 14.36
C ALA A 106 -10.80 0.46 13.16
N GLY A 107 -9.66 -0.18 13.40
CA GLY A 107 -8.78 -0.66 12.34
C GLY A 107 -9.40 -1.74 11.47
N PHE A 108 -10.30 -2.58 11.99
CA PHE A 108 -10.92 -3.66 11.21
C PHE A 108 -11.80 -3.16 10.06
N PRO A 109 -12.84 -2.32 10.30
CA PRO A 109 -13.64 -1.78 9.21
C PRO A 109 -12.79 -0.93 8.26
N LEU A 110 -11.77 -0.22 8.78
CA LEU A 110 -10.85 0.56 7.97
C LEU A 110 -10.03 -0.33 7.01
N ILE A 111 -9.50 -1.46 7.46
CA ILE A 111 -8.74 -2.38 6.59
C ILE A 111 -9.66 -3.05 5.55
N ILE A 112 -10.92 -3.34 5.90
CA ILE A 112 -11.90 -3.85 4.91
C ILE A 112 -12.15 -2.80 3.82
N MET A 113 -12.29 -1.53 4.20
CA MET A 113 -12.43 -0.43 3.24
C MET A 113 -11.18 -0.27 2.36
N ILE A 114 -9.98 -0.37 2.94
CA ILE A 114 -8.71 -0.32 2.19
C ILE A 114 -8.64 -1.46 1.16
N LEU A 115 -8.95 -2.69 1.58
CA LEU A 115 -8.96 -3.86 0.69
C LEU A 115 -9.98 -3.70 -0.44
N ALA A 116 -11.17 -3.18 -0.14
CA ALA A 116 -12.18 -2.90 -1.15
C ALA A 116 -11.73 -1.81 -2.13
N ALA A 117 -11.10 -0.74 -1.63
CA ALA A 117 -10.54 0.31 -2.47
C ALA A 117 -9.46 -0.24 -3.40
N ASP A 118 -8.51 -1.02 -2.88
CA ASP A 118 -7.44 -1.64 -3.67
C ASP A 118 -7.97 -2.61 -4.75
N PHE A 119 -9.03 -3.36 -4.42
CA PHE A 119 -9.72 -4.22 -5.37
C PHE A 119 -10.34 -3.41 -6.53
N PHE A 120 -11.07 -2.33 -6.22
CA PHE A 120 -11.69 -1.49 -7.25
C PHE A 120 -10.67 -0.72 -8.07
N GLU A 121 -9.59 -0.25 -7.45
CA GLU A 121 -8.47 0.38 -8.15
C GLU A 121 -7.89 -0.55 -9.21
N ASN A 122 -7.59 -1.80 -8.85
CA ASN A 122 -7.05 -2.79 -9.79
C ASN A 122 -8.02 -3.09 -10.94
N ILE A 123 -9.33 -3.11 -10.70
CA ILE A 123 -10.34 -3.20 -11.77
C ILE A 123 -10.28 -1.99 -12.70
N LEU A 124 -10.18 -0.77 -12.15
CA LEU A 124 -10.11 0.46 -12.93
C LEU A 124 -8.82 0.53 -13.76
N LEU A 125 -7.70 0.07 -13.22
CA LEU A 125 -6.43 -0.01 -13.96
C LEU A 125 -6.54 -0.98 -15.15
N LEU A 126 -7.16 -2.15 -14.95
CA LEU A 126 -7.44 -3.13 -16.03
C LEU A 126 -8.40 -2.57 -17.08
N GLU A 127 -9.42 -1.82 -16.66
CA GLU A 127 -10.35 -1.15 -17.58
C GLU A 127 -9.63 -0.08 -18.41
N ILE A 128 -8.71 0.67 -17.81
CA ILE A 128 -7.93 1.70 -18.52
C ILE A 128 -7.02 1.04 -19.57
N THR A 129 -6.29 -0.02 -19.23
CA THR A 129 -5.38 -0.70 -20.16
C THR A 129 -6.13 -1.38 -21.31
N ASP A 130 -7.29 -1.99 -21.05
CA ASP A 130 -8.15 -2.61 -22.07
C ASP A 130 -8.71 -1.56 -23.05
N ASN A 131 -9.30 -0.48 -22.53
CA ASN A 131 -9.81 0.60 -23.35
C ASN A 131 -8.70 1.31 -24.15
N TYR A 132 -7.55 1.55 -23.51
CA TYR A 132 -6.38 2.12 -24.18
C TYR A 132 -5.89 1.22 -25.31
N SER A 133 -5.83 -0.10 -25.10
CA SER A 133 -5.34 -1.04 -26.12
C SER A 133 -6.26 -1.13 -27.34
N LYS A 134 -7.58 -0.92 -27.15
CA LYS A 134 -8.59 -0.96 -28.23
C LYS A 134 -8.66 0.34 -29.03
N SER A 135 -8.61 1.47 -28.35
CA SER A 135 -8.99 2.77 -28.92
C SER A 135 -7.96 3.88 -28.72
N GLY A 136 -6.85 3.60 -28.04
CA GLY A 136 -5.86 4.60 -27.63
C GLY A 136 -6.37 5.56 -26.56
N ILE A 137 -5.75 6.73 -26.45
CA ILE A 137 -6.20 7.80 -25.55
C ILE A 137 -7.43 8.47 -26.15
N THR A 138 -8.57 8.31 -25.47
CA THR A 138 -9.83 8.96 -25.85
C THR A 138 -10.43 9.70 -24.66
N ALA A 139 -11.30 10.67 -24.93
CA ALA A 139 -12.05 11.38 -23.88
C ALA A 139 -12.91 10.42 -23.02
N GLY A 140 -13.25 9.23 -23.55
CA GLY A 140 -14.00 8.20 -22.85
C GLY A 140 -13.29 7.58 -21.65
N LEU A 141 -11.96 7.72 -21.53
CA LEU A 141 -11.18 7.25 -20.38
C LEU A 141 -11.26 8.18 -19.16
N LEU A 142 -11.72 9.43 -19.34
CA LEU A 142 -11.69 10.44 -18.29
C LEU A 142 -12.56 10.09 -17.08
N PRO A 143 -13.78 9.52 -17.21
CA PRO A 143 -14.57 9.08 -16.06
C PRO A 143 -13.87 7.99 -15.25
N THR A 144 -13.32 6.97 -15.90
CA THR A 144 -12.58 5.87 -15.25
C THR A 144 -11.33 6.40 -14.53
N LEU A 145 -10.62 7.35 -15.14
CA LEU A 145 -9.46 8.00 -14.54
C LEU A 145 -9.82 8.84 -13.30
N ASN A 146 -10.96 9.53 -13.30
CA ASN A 146 -11.43 10.28 -12.15
C ASN A 146 -11.83 9.36 -10.99
N GLN A 147 -12.47 8.22 -11.30
CA GLN A 147 -12.77 7.18 -10.31
C GLN A 147 -11.49 6.58 -9.74
N LEU A 148 -10.50 6.31 -10.59
CA LEU A 148 -9.19 5.79 -10.17
C LEU A 148 -8.58 6.72 -9.11
N GLN A 149 -8.47 8.02 -9.40
CA GLN A 149 -7.91 8.99 -8.45
C GLN A 149 -8.58 8.95 -7.08
N LEU A 150 -9.92 8.91 -7.04
CA LEU A 150 -10.66 8.85 -5.78
C LEU A 150 -10.34 7.56 -5.01
N ILE A 151 -10.37 6.42 -5.69
CA ILE A 151 -10.17 5.11 -5.08
C ILE A 151 -8.71 4.92 -4.63
N THR A 152 -7.73 5.36 -5.42
CA THR A 152 -6.31 5.38 -5.05
C THR A 152 -6.11 6.16 -3.74
N TRP A 153 -6.70 7.36 -3.61
CA TRP A 153 -6.61 8.12 -2.36
C TRP A 153 -7.33 7.47 -1.20
N LEU A 154 -8.44 6.78 -1.44
CA LEU A 154 -9.13 6.00 -0.40
C LEU A 154 -8.26 4.86 0.13
N LYS A 155 -7.56 4.13 -0.75
CA LYS A 155 -6.58 3.08 -0.40
C LYS A 155 -5.42 3.67 0.40
N TRP A 156 -4.66 4.57 -0.21
CA TRP A 156 -3.42 5.08 0.36
C TRP A 156 -3.65 5.95 1.61
N GLY A 157 -4.68 6.79 1.58
CA GLY A 157 -5.11 7.58 2.74
C GLY A 157 -5.63 6.70 3.88
N GLY A 158 -6.37 5.63 3.54
CA GLY A 158 -6.80 4.62 4.51
C GLY A 158 -5.61 3.93 5.19
N LEU A 159 -4.58 3.53 4.43
CA LEU A 159 -3.35 2.95 4.98
C LEU A 159 -2.64 3.93 5.93
N ALA A 160 -2.53 5.20 5.54
CA ALA A 160 -1.93 6.23 6.40
C ALA A 160 -2.70 6.40 7.72
N LEU A 161 -4.04 6.39 7.67
CA LEU A 161 -4.89 6.44 8.86
C LEU A 161 -4.75 5.17 9.72
N ALA A 162 -4.66 3.99 9.11
CA ALA A 162 -4.47 2.74 9.84
C ALA A 162 -3.14 2.76 10.60
N PHE A 163 -2.05 3.20 9.98
CA PHE A 163 -0.78 3.36 10.68
C PHE A 163 -0.86 4.39 11.80
N PHE A 164 -1.55 5.50 11.58
CA PHE A 164 -1.77 6.50 12.62
C PHE A 164 -2.52 5.95 13.85
N LEU A 165 -3.48 5.04 13.67
CA LEU A 165 -4.11 4.34 14.80
C LEU A 165 -3.10 3.49 15.58
N LEU A 166 -2.20 2.78 14.88
CA LEU A 166 -1.14 2.00 15.54
C LEU A 166 -0.17 2.89 16.32
N PHE A 167 0.16 4.09 15.81
CA PHE A 167 1.05 5.05 16.47
C PHE A 167 0.63 5.33 17.92
N PHE A 168 -0.65 5.62 18.17
CA PHE A 168 -1.15 5.97 19.51
C PHE A 168 -0.98 4.86 20.56
N VAL A 169 -0.93 3.59 20.12
CA VAL A 169 -0.66 2.47 21.02
C VAL A 169 0.83 2.23 21.14
N LEU A 170 1.54 2.15 20.02
CA LEU A 170 2.95 1.78 19.98
C LEU A 170 3.84 2.81 20.68
N ILE A 171 3.47 4.10 20.68
CA ILE A 171 4.24 5.18 21.32
C ILE A 171 4.32 5.01 22.86
N LYS A 172 3.36 4.30 23.45
CA LYS A 172 3.32 4.00 24.89
C LYS A 172 4.24 2.83 25.28
N GLY A 173 4.81 2.12 24.30
CA GLY A 173 5.72 1.01 24.52
C GLY A 173 7.16 1.43 24.81
N LYS A 174 8.08 0.46 24.75
CA LYS A 174 9.53 0.67 24.93
C LYS A 174 10.18 1.25 23.66
N SER A 175 11.51 1.40 23.66
CA SER A 175 12.29 2.01 22.57
C SER A 175 11.93 1.48 21.17
N LEU A 176 11.88 0.16 20.98
CA LEU A 176 11.53 -0.45 19.69
C LEU A 176 10.09 -0.13 19.25
N SER A 177 9.14 -0.13 20.19
CA SER A 177 7.75 0.25 19.89
C SER A 177 7.64 1.73 19.53
N LYS A 178 8.42 2.60 20.18
CA LYS A 178 8.49 4.03 19.86
C LYS A 178 9.05 4.29 18.47
N ILE A 179 10.10 3.57 18.07
CA ILE A 179 10.64 3.64 16.70
C ILE A 179 9.55 3.23 15.70
N ALA A 180 8.89 2.09 15.92
CA ALA A 180 7.79 1.65 15.07
C ALA A 180 6.63 2.67 15.01
N ALA A 181 6.30 3.29 16.14
CA ALA A 181 5.28 4.33 16.22
C ALA A 181 5.63 5.53 15.34
N ILE A 182 6.87 6.04 15.40
CA ILE A 182 7.31 7.17 14.56
C ILE A 182 7.11 6.85 13.09
N PHE A 183 7.54 5.67 12.63
CA PHE A 183 7.34 5.25 11.24
C PHE A 183 5.85 5.13 10.88
N CYS A 184 5.00 4.72 11.81
CA CYS A 184 3.55 4.68 11.59
C CYS A 184 2.90 6.08 11.51
N LEU A 185 3.55 7.13 12.03
CA LEU A 185 3.07 8.50 11.94
C LEU A 185 3.45 9.17 10.60
N LEU A 186 4.59 8.79 10.01
CA LEU A 186 5.13 9.43 8.81
C LEU A 186 4.17 9.45 7.61
N PRO A 187 3.40 8.39 7.28
CA PRO A 187 2.43 8.40 6.19
C PRO A 187 1.40 9.50 6.29
N LEU A 188 0.82 9.71 7.48
CA LEU A 188 -0.20 10.74 7.67
C LEU A 188 0.41 12.13 7.51
N ILE A 189 1.61 12.35 8.07
CA ILE A 189 2.33 13.62 7.91
C ILE A 189 2.61 13.90 6.44
N HIS A 190 3.19 12.94 5.70
CA HIS A 190 3.49 13.13 4.28
C HIS A 190 2.23 13.33 3.45
N GLY A 191 1.15 12.58 3.75
CA GLY A 191 -0.13 12.71 3.07
C GLY A 191 -0.74 14.10 3.27
N ILE A 192 -0.71 14.66 4.49
CA ILE A 192 -1.19 16.02 4.76
C ILE A 192 -0.30 17.06 4.07
N LEU A 193 1.03 16.94 4.23
CA LEU A 193 1.97 17.94 3.71
C LEU A 193 2.05 17.94 2.19
N TYR A 194 1.77 16.82 1.52
CA TYR A 194 1.63 16.74 0.06
C TYR A 194 0.64 17.78 -0.49
N TRP A 195 -0.46 18.05 0.23
CA TRP A 195 -1.49 19.00 -0.22
C TRP A 195 -1.15 20.46 0.04
N VAL A 196 -0.16 20.75 0.90
CA VAL A 196 0.10 22.09 1.41
C VAL A 196 1.48 22.61 1.01
N ILE A 197 2.46 21.71 0.86
CA ILE A 197 3.87 22.07 0.68
C ILE A 197 4.39 21.41 -0.61
N PRO A 198 4.79 22.20 -1.64
CA PRO A 198 5.26 21.67 -2.93
C PRO A 198 6.45 20.72 -2.88
N MET A 199 7.25 20.77 -1.81
CA MET A 199 8.40 19.89 -1.59
C MET A 199 7.99 18.43 -1.31
N PHE A 200 6.77 18.20 -0.81
CA PHE A 200 6.28 16.86 -0.51
C PHE A 200 5.74 16.20 -1.76
N THR A 201 6.25 15.01 -2.06
CA THR A 201 5.96 14.28 -3.30
C THR A 201 5.17 13.00 -3.01
N ILE A 202 4.47 12.48 -4.02
CA ILE A 202 3.86 11.14 -3.96
C ILE A 202 4.92 10.07 -3.65
N THR A 203 6.14 10.23 -4.18
CA THR A 203 7.27 9.36 -3.80
C THR A 203 7.54 9.37 -2.30
N GLY A 204 7.65 10.55 -1.67
CA GLY A 204 7.87 10.63 -0.22
C GLY A 204 6.74 9.98 0.58
N PHE A 205 5.50 10.24 0.19
CA PHE A 205 4.31 9.64 0.82
C PHE A 205 4.29 8.12 0.69
N THR A 206 4.42 7.57 -0.51
CA THR A 206 4.37 6.12 -0.75
C THR A 206 5.55 5.37 -0.12
N LEU A 207 6.76 5.95 -0.16
CA LEU A 207 7.92 5.39 0.55
C LEU A 207 7.72 5.38 2.06
N SER A 208 7.03 6.37 2.65
CA SER A 208 6.73 6.35 4.08
C SER A 208 5.75 5.23 4.47
N VAL A 209 4.79 4.90 3.60
CA VAL A 209 3.87 3.76 3.77
C VAL A 209 4.64 2.45 3.69
N PHE A 210 5.52 2.27 2.70
CA PHE A 210 6.39 1.09 2.61
C PHE A 210 7.34 0.98 3.81
N GLY A 211 7.88 2.10 4.28
CA GLY A 211 8.71 2.18 5.48
C GLY A 211 7.97 1.72 6.73
N ALA A 212 6.70 2.12 6.90
CA ALA A 212 5.85 1.66 7.99
C ALA A 212 5.64 0.15 7.95
N PHE A 213 5.31 -0.43 6.80
CA PHE A 213 5.23 -1.90 6.64
C PHE A 213 6.55 -2.59 6.98
N GLY A 214 7.67 -2.12 6.41
CA GLY A 214 9.00 -2.68 6.66
C GLY A 214 9.35 -2.72 8.14
N VAL A 215 9.14 -1.61 8.85
CA VAL A 215 9.39 -1.54 10.29
C VAL A 215 8.43 -2.43 11.08
N LEU A 216 7.15 -2.54 10.71
CA LEU A 216 6.22 -3.46 11.37
C LEU A 216 6.55 -4.94 11.13
N PHE A 217 7.11 -5.30 9.97
CA PHE A 217 7.63 -6.65 9.72
C PHE A 217 8.81 -6.95 10.64
N VAL A 218 9.81 -6.06 10.70
CA VAL A 218 10.96 -6.22 11.62
C VAL A 218 10.48 -6.28 13.07
N TYR A 219 9.60 -5.35 13.47
CA TYR A 219 9.02 -5.30 14.80
C TYR A 219 8.31 -6.60 15.17
N SER A 220 7.68 -7.27 14.20
CA SER A 220 6.99 -8.55 14.44
C SER A 220 7.93 -9.65 14.94
N PHE A 221 9.21 -9.62 14.56
CA PHE A 221 10.21 -10.60 14.96
C PHE A 221 11.03 -10.15 16.18
N VAL A 222 11.20 -8.85 16.40
CA VAL A 222 12.04 -8.35 17.49
C VAL A 222 11.25 -8.04 18.76
N PHE A 223 9.95 -7.73 18.66
CA PHE A 223 9.15 -7.45 19.85
C PHE A 223 9.03 -8.67 20.77
N ARG A 224 9.47 -8.49 22.01
CA ARG A 224 9.36 -9.49 23.08
C ARG A 224 8.33 -9.03 24.10
N LYS A 225 7.40 -9.93 24.45
CA LYS A 225 6.50 -9.74 25.58
C LYS A 225 7.28 -10.04 26.87
N GLU A 226 7.31 -9.08 27.79
CA GLU A 226 7.87 -9.25 29.13
C GLU A 226 6.95 -10.09 30.01
#